data_AF-A0AAX3WQZ7-F1
#
_entry.id   AF-A0AAX3WQZ7-F1
#
_cell.length_a   1.000
_cell.length_b   1.000
_cell.length_c   1.000
_cell.angle_alpha   90.00
_cell.angle_beta   90.00
_cell.angle_gamma   90.00
#
_symmetry.space_group_name_H-M   'P 1'
#
loop_
_entity.id
_entity.type
_entity.pdbx_description
1 polymer ?
#
loop_
_entity_poly.entity_id
_entity_poly.type
_entity_poly.pdbx_seq_one_letter_code
_entity_poly.pdbx_strand_id
1 'polypeptide(L)'
;MKSSDAMIVWTPDRDPCVGLTRGQIRVVTLPQPDSARGFYKSVGACDDGWREMTDDERVNELVELKGMIVAEDNIPEATVHAALQAIDEYKARHP
;
A
#
# COMPACT_ATOMS: atom_id res chain seq x y z
N MET A 1 -3.31 -8.48 -9.09
CA MET A 1 -1.97 -7.92 -9.38
C MET A 1 -0.94 -8.73 -8.60
N LYS A 2 0.23 -9.02 -9.17
CA LYS A 2 1.32 -9.70 -8.45
C LYS A 2 1.93 -8.79 -7.39
N SER A 3 2.17 -9.35 -6.20
CA SER A 3 2.80 -8.63 -5.08
C SER A 3 4.21 -8.15 -5.39
N SER A 4 4.98 -8.85 -6.23
CA SER A 4 6.30 -8.41 -6.68
C SER A 4 6.28 -7.10 -7.50
N ASP A 5 5.15 -6.80 -8.15
CA ASP A 5 4.96 -5.61 -8.99
C ASP A 5 4.14 -4.52 -8.29
N ALA A 6 3.64 -4.80 -7.09
CA ALA A 6 2.76 -3.92 -6.35
C ALA A 6 3.55 -2.78 -5.68
N MET A 7 3.10 -1.55 -5.89
CA MET A 7 3.50 -0.35 -5.16
C MET A 7 2.27 0.22 -4.46
N ILE A 8 2.35 0.30 -3.15
CA ILE A 8 1.31 0.79 -2.26
C ILE A 8 1.60 2.26 -2.02
N VAL A 9 0.65 3.12 -2.38
CA VAL A 9 0.78 4.57 -2.21
C VAL A 9 -0.34 5.08 -1.33
N TRP A 10 -0.03 5.96 -0.38
CA TRP A 10 -1.04 6.52 0.51
C TRP A 10 -0.69 7.92 1.00
N THR A 11 -1.69 8.59 1.54
CA THR A 11 -1.54 9.88 2.22
C THR A 11 -2.20 9.78 3.59
N PRO A 12 -1.48 10.08 4.69
CA PRO A 12 -2.04 10.01 6.03
C PRO A 12 -3.31 10.86 6.20
N ASP A 13 -4.23 10.41 7.05
CA ASP A 13 -5.39 11.19 7.50
C ASP A 13 -5.11 11.92 8.82
N ARG A 14 -4.09 12.79 8.78
CA ARG A 14 -3.71 13.64 9.91
C ARG A 14 -3.07 14.91 9.41
N ASP A 15 -3.11 15.96 10.22
CA ASP A 15 -2.41 17.20 9.90
C ASP A 15 -0.88 16.96 9.89
N PRO A 16 -0.12 17.65 9.02
CA PRO A 16 -0.55 18.70 8.09
C PRO A 16 -0.97 18.19 6.70
N CYS A 17 -1.27 16.89 6.54
CA CYS A 17 -1.66 16.35 5.23
C CYS A 17 -2.99 16.98 4.80
N VAL A 18 -2.99 17.67 3.67
CA VAL A 18 -4.16 18.36 3.10
C VAL A 18 -4.27 18.05 1.61
N GLY A 19 -5.47 18.10 1.05
CA GLY A 19 -5.72 17.88 -0.37
C GLY A 19 -6.54 16.63 -0.68
N LEU A 20 -6.70 16.34 -1.97
CA LEU A 20 -7.65 15.34 -2.48
C LEU A 20 -7.30 13.89 -2.12
N THR A 21 -6.04 13.60 -1.81
CA THR A 21 -5.54 12.26 -1.50
C THR A 21 -5.52 11.97 0.00
N ARG A 22 -5.80 12.95 0.88
CA ARG A 22 -5.79 12.77 2.34
C ARG A 22 -6.66 11.57 2.75
N GLY A 23 -6.08 10.68 3.56
CA GLY A 23 -6.74 9.46 4.05
C GLY A 23 -7.01 8.40 2.98
N GLN A 24 -6.43 8.55 1.79
CA GLN A 24 -6.56 7.58 0.70
C GLN A 24 -5.32 6.70 0.62
N ILE A 25 -5.55 5.48 0.13
CA ILE A 25 -4.53 4.48 -0.16
C ILE A 25 -4.89 3.80 -1.48
N ARG A 26 -3.88 3.45 -2.28
CA ARG A 26 -4.03 2.72 -3.54
C ARG A 26 -2.89 1.73 -3.73
N VAL A 27 -3.14 0.71 -4.53
CA VAL A 27 -2.12 -0.19 -5.05
C VAL A 27 -2.00 0.06 -6.55
N VAL A 28 -0.79 0.31 -7.00
CA VAL A 28 -0.44 0.57 -8.40
C VAL A 28 0.78 -0.26 -8.81
N THR A 29 1.13 -0.26 -10.10
CA THR A 29 2.36 -0.87 -10.61
C THR A 29 3.37 0.19 -11.02
N LEU A 30 4.61 -0.24 -11.31
CA LEU A 30 5.59 0.59 -12.01
C LEU A 30 5.56 0.33 -13.53
N PRO A 31 5.77 1.35 -14.38
CA PRO A 31 5.90 2.77 -14.02
C PRO A 31 4.61 3.35 -13.41
N GLN A 32 4.76 4.28 -12.47
CA GLN A 32 3.65 4.83 -11.70
C GLN A 32 2.63 5.54 -12.61
N PRO A 33 1.32 5.21 -12.51
CA PRO A 33 0.30 5.89 -13.28
C PRO A 33 0.03 7.30 -12.72
N ASP A 34 -0.49 8.20 -13.57
CA ASP A 34 -0.91 9.55 -13.15
C ASP A 34 -1.89 9.54 -11.98
N SER A 35 -2.68 8.47 -11.84
CA SER A 35 -3.66 8.28 -10.77
C SER A 35 -3.04 8.08 -9.38
N ALA A 36 -1.72 7.86 -9.31
CA ALA A 36 -0.95 7.79 -8.07
C ALA A 36 -0.18 9.10 -7.79
N ARG A 37 -0.36 10.14 -8.61
CA ARG A 37 0.20 11.47 -8.35
C ARG A 37 -0.48 12.11 -7.13
N GLY A 38 0.31 12.75 -6.27
CA GLY A 38 -0.18 13.45 -5.08
C GLY A 38 -0.31 12.60 -3.82
N PHE A 39 0.01 11.31 -3.89
CA PHE A 39 0.27 10.51 -2.69
C PHE A 39 1.66 10.82 -2.13
N TYR A 40 1.78 10.88 -0.80
CA TYR A 40 3.03 11.32 -0.14
C TYR A 40 3.92 10.19 0.35
N LYS A 41 3.35 9.00 0.54
CA LYS A 41 4.06 7.81 0.99
C LYS A 41 3.92 6.69 -0.03
N SER A 42 4.95 5.88 -0.13
CA SER A 42 4.99 4.69 -0.97
C SER A 42 5.82 3.59 -0.31
N VAL A 43 5.42 2.34 -0.53
CA VAL A 43 6.18 1.12 -0.22
C VAL A 43 5.90 0.10 -1.33
N GLY A 44 6.86 -0.75 -1.68
CA GLY A 44 6.63 -1.90 -2.55
C GLY A 44 7.66 -1.99 -3.66
N ALA A 45 7.21 -2.19 -4.90
CA ALA A 45 8.07 -2.39 -6.06
C ALA A 45 9.05 -1.22 -6.38
N CYS A 46 8.95 -0.09 -5.70
CA CYS A 46 9.92 1.02 -5.76
C CYS A 46 11.08 0.87 -4.78
N ASP A 47 10.99 -0.04 -3.80
CA ASP A 47 11.98 -0.24 -2.75
C ASP A 47 13.00 -1.31 -3.17
N ASP A 48 14.26 -1.05 -2.85
CA ASP A 48 15.34 -2.02 -3.06
C ASP A 48 15.07 -3.29 -2.24
N GLY A 49 15.19 -4.46 -2.87
CA GLY A 49 14.96 -5.75 -2.21
C GLY A 49 13.53 -6.28 -2.27
N TRP A 50 12.54 -5.46 -2.68
CA TRP A 50 11.13 -5.89 -2.72
C TRP A 50 10.89 -7.07 -3.68
N ARG A 51 11.54 -7.05 -4.84
CA ARG A 51 11.35 -8.08 -5.88
C ARG A 51 12.10 -9.37 -5.54
N GLU A 52 13.15 -9.27 -4.75
CA GLU A 52 13.98 -10.38 -4.30
C GLU A 52 13.31 -11.17 -3.16
N MET A 53 12.41 -10.53 -2.41
CA MET A 53 11.58 -11.19 -1.40
C MET A 53 10.65 -12.25 -2.01
N THR A 54 10.42 -13.32 -1.26
CA THR A 54 9.42 -14.34 -1.54
C THR A 54 7.99 -13.79 -1.42
N ASP A 55 7.01 -14.53 -1.95
CA ASP A 55 5.60 -14.16 -1.86
C ASP A 55 5.07 -14.16 -0.41
N ASP A 56 5.65 -14.97 0.47
CA ASP A 56 5.30 -15.01 1.89
C ASP A 56 5.89 -13.80 2.63
N GLU A 57 7.17 -13.48 2.39
CA GLU A 57 7.82 -12.30 2.98
C GLU A 57 7.09 -11.01 2.60
N ARG A 58 6.77 -10.83 1.31
CA ARG A 58 6.01 -9.66 0.85
C ARG A 58 4.63 -9.57 1.50
N VAL A 59 3.94 -10.68 1.73
CA VAL A 59 2.64 -10.60 2.42
C VAL A 59 2.79 -10.27 3.90
N ASN A 60 3.83 -10.76 4.58
CA ASN A 60 4.11 -10.36 5.95
C ASN A 60 4.37 -8.85 6.04
N GLU A 61 5.20 -8.30 5.15
CA GLU A 61 5.45 -6.86 5.04
C GLU A 61 4.15 -6.07 4.80
N LEU A 62 3.25 -6.56 3.94
CA LEU A 62 1.94 -5.94 3.72
C LEU A 62 1.05 -5.94 4.96
N VAL A 63 1.11 -6.98 5.79
CA VAL A 63 0.35 -7.06 7.06
C VAL A 63 0.92 -6.08 8.09
N GLU A 64 2.25 -5.98 8.19
CA GLU A 64 2.91 -5.01 9.06
C GLU A 64 2.63 -3.57 8.61
N LEU A 65 2.73 -3.31 7.30
CA LEU A 65 2.38 -2.04 6.67
C LEU A 65 0.94 -1.65 6.98
N LYS A 66 -0.02 -2.59 6.90
CA LYS A 66 -1.42 -2.34 7.27
C LYS A 66 -1.52 -1.84 8.71
N GLY A 67 -0.85 -2.51 9.66
CA GLY A 67 -0.85 -2.12 11.07
C GLY A 67 -0.30 -0.72 11.29
N MET A 68 0.84 -0.40 10.66
CA MET A 68 1.46 0.93 10.74
C MET A 68 0.57 2.03 10.14
N ILE A 69 -0.01 1.81 8.96
CA ILE A 69 -0.88 2.79 8.31
C ILE A 69 -2.11 3.10 9.18
N VAL A 70 -2.70 2.08 9.82
CA VAL A 70 -3.86 2.27 10.70
C VAL A 70 -3.46 3.02 11.97
N ALA A 71 -2.39 2.58 12.63
CA ALA A 71 -2.00 3.12 13.94
C ALA A 71 -1.42 4.54 13.84
N GLU A 72 -0.60 4.81 12.83
CA GLU A 72 0.14 6.07 12.73
C GLU A 72 -0.47 7.05 11.75
N ASP A 73 -0.96 6.56 10.61
CA ASP A 73 -1.46 7.39 9.53
C ASP A 73 -2.98 7.56 9.55
N ASN A 74 -3.65 6.98 10.55
CA ASN A 74 -5.07 7.18 10.86
C ASN A 74 -6.02 6.83 9.69
N ILE A 75 -5.61 5.92 8.80
CA ILE A 75 -6.48 5.41 7.74
C ILE A 75 -7.25 4.20 8.28
N PRO A 76 -8.59 4.13 8.12
CA PRO A 76 -9.37 3.01 8.64
C PRO A 76 -8.88 1.65 8.11
N GLU A 77 -8.82 0.64 8.98
CA GLU A 77 -8.32 -0.69 8.61
C GLU A 77 -9.08 -1.29 7.42
N ALA A 78 -10.40 -1.15 7.39
CA ALA A 78 -11.22 -1.62 6.28
C ALA A 78 -10.82 -0.99 4.94
N THR A 79 -10.45 0.29 4.93
CA THR A 79 -9.98 1.01 3.74
C THR A 79 -8.62 0.48 3.28
N VAL A 80 -7.68 0.28 4.21
CA VAL A 80 -6.35 -0.26 3.91
C VAL A 80 -6.47 -1.69 3.38
N HIS A 81 -7.23 -2.53 4.06
CA HIS A 81 -7.48 -3.91 3.65
C HIS A 81 -8.11 -3.97 2.26
N ALA A 82 -9.14 -3.17 1.99
CA ALA A 82 -9.79 -3.13 0.67
C ALA A 82 -8.84 -2.71 -0.46
N ALA A 83 -7.87 -1.83 -0.20
CA ALA A 83 -6.85 -1.50 -1.19
C ALA A 83 -5.90 -2.67 -1.44
N LEU A 84 -5.43 -3.33 -0.39
CA LEU A 84 -4.51 -4.47 -0.49
C LEU A 84 -5.13 -5.70 -1.17
N GLN A 85 -6.46 -5.82 -1.20
CA GLN A 85 -7.18 -6.84 -1.99
C GLN A 85 -6.88 -6.81 -3.50
N ALA A 86 -6.28 -5.72 -4.02
CA ALA A 86 -5.81 -5.67 -5.40
C ALA A 86 -4.60 -6.59 -5.66
N ILE A 87 -3.90 -7.01 -4.61
CA ILE A 87 -2.72 -7.87 -4.64
C ILE A 87 -3.16 -9.33 -4.48
N ASP A 88 -2.86 -10.16 -5.47
CA ASP A 88 -3.40 -11.52 -5.58
C ASP A 88 -2.94 -12.40 -4.42
N GLU A 89 -1.66 -12.33 -4.05
CA GLU A 89 -1.10 -13.12 -2.96
C GLU A 89 -1.60 -12.68 -1.57
N TYR A 90 -1.90 -11.39 -1.38
CA TYR A 90 -2.51 -10.88 -0.16
C TYR A 90 -3.96 -11.37 -0.05
N LYS A 91 -4.74 -11.18 -1.12
CA LYS A 91 -6.13 -11.61 -1.22
C LYS A 91 -6.31 -13.12 -0.99
N ALA A 92 -5.40 -13.93 -1.52
CA ALA A 92 -5.44 -15.38 -1.33
C ALA A 92 -5.29 -15.81 0.14
N ARG A 93 -4.54 -15.03 0.95
CA ARG A 93 -4.30 -15.30 2.38
C ARG A 93 -5.28 -14.57 3.30
N HIS A 94 -5.89 -13.49 2.81
CA HIS A 94 -6.81 -12.63 3.55
C HIS A 94 -8.01 -12.28 2.66
N PRO A 95 -9.03 -13.16 2.53
CA PRO A 95 -10.18 -12.92 1.65
C PRO A 95 -11.18 -11.89 2.17
#